data_AF-A0A117SPJ3-F1
#
_entry.id   AF-A0A117SPJ3-F1
#
_cell.length_a   1.000
_cell.length_b   1.000
_cell.length_c   1.000
_cell.angle_alpha   90.00
_cell.angle_beta   90.00
_cell.angle_gamma   90.00
#
_symmetry.space_group_name_H-M   'P 1'
#
loop_
_entity.id
_entity.type
_entity.pdbx_description
1 polymer ?
#
loop_
_entity_poly.entity_id
_entity_poly.type
_entity_poly.pdbx_seq_one_letter_code
_entity_poly.pdbx_strand_id
1 'polypeptide(L)' 'MDRSYIGRGATVRRSIIGRHVYVGDGAVVEDSVIADNATVGEGAVLKGVRVWPHKTVERGVKLEGFSVV' A
#
# COMPACT_ATOMS: atom_id res chain seq x y z
N MET A 1 -9.01 -6.65 6.70
CA MET A 1 -9.03 -5.20 7.00
C MET A 1 -9.63 -4.99 8.39
N ASP A 2 -8.88 -5.28 9.45
CA ASP A 2 -9.16 -4.76 10.79
C ASP A 2 -8.11 -3.71 11.14
N ARG A 3 -8.54 -2.61 11.77
CA ARG A 3 -7.68 -1.50 12.20
C ARG A 3 -6.76 -0.94 11.10
N SER A 4 -7.22 -1.00 9.85
CA SER A 4 -6.51 -0.40 8.71
C SER A 4 -6.99 1.02 8.46
N TYR A 5 -6.09 1.92 8.07
CA TYR A 5 -6.38 3.31 7.72
C TYR A 5 -6.11 3.54 6.24
N ILE A 6 -7.06 4.19 5.55
CA ILE A 6 -6.91 4.66 4.18
C ILE A 6 -7.01 6.18 4.18
N GLY A 7 -5.93 6.83 3.76
CA GLY A 7 -5.80 8.28 3.75
C GLY A 7 -6.70 8.99 2.76
N ARG A 8 -6.82 10.30 2.92
CA ARG A 8 -7.65 11.15 2.07
C ARG A 8 -7.10 11.13 0.63
N GLY A 9 -7.97 10.91 -0.34
CA GLY A 9 -7.59 10.85 -1.75
C GLY A 9 -6.76 9.62 -2.13
N ALA A 10 -6.49 8.71 -1.18
CA ALA A 10 -5.87 7.44 -1.51
C ALA A 10 -6.85 6.57 -2.33
N THR A 11 -6.32 5.84 -3.29
CA THR A 11 -7.09 4.98 -4.18
C THR A 11 -6.57 3.56 -4.09
N VAL A 12 -7.45 2.61 -3.77
CA VAL A 12 -7.14 1.17 -3.75
C VAL A 12 -8.03 0.47 -4.78
N ARG A 13 -7.41 -0.17 -5.78
CA ARG A 13 -8.10 -0.87 -6.88
C ARG A 13 -7.53 -2.26 -7.08
N ARG A 14 -8.42 -3.26 -7.23
CA ARG A 14 -8.05 -4.66 -7.50
C ARG A 14 -6.93 -5.19 -6.59
N SER A 15 -6.91 -4.74 -5.34
CA SER A 15 -5.80 -4.94 -4.41
C SER A 15 -6.30 -5.59 -3.12
N ILE A 16 -5.39 -6.28 -2.44
CA ILE A 16 -5.65 -6.91 -1.15
C ILE A 16 -4.99 -6.07 -0.06
N ILE A 17 -5.77 -5.67 0.94
CA ILE A 17 -5.28 -4.95 2.12
C ILE A 17 -5.43 -5.84 3.35
N GLY A 18 -4.30 -6.11 3.99
CA GLY A 18 -4.19 -6.85 5.24
C GLY A 18 -4.75 -6.10 6.45
N ARG A 19 -4.32 -6.55 7.62
CA ARG A 19 -4.71 -6.04 8.94
C ARG A 19 -3.68 -5.04 9.44
N HIS A 20 -4.12 -4.03 10.20
CA HIS A 20 -3.25 -2.97 10.75
C HIS A 20 -2.42 -2.26 9.67
N VAL A 21 -2.97 -2.14 8.46
CA VAL A 21 -2.28 -1.47 7.34
C VAL A 21 -2.57 0.03 7.38
N TYR A 22 -1.53 0.84 7.20
CA TYR A 22 -1.67 2.27 6.99
C TYR A 22 -1.41 2.61 5.53
N VAL A 23 -2.36 3.26 4.87
CA VAL A 23 -2.19 3.84 3.53
C VAL A 23 -2.28 5.35 3.64
N GLY A 24 -1.19 6.05 3.34
CA GLY A 24 -1.11 7.51 3.44
C GLY A 24 -1.97 8.24 2.42
N ASP A 25 -2.17 9.54 2.64
CA ASP A 25 -2.98 10.40 1.77
C ASP A 25 -2.46 10.40 0.33
N GLY A 26 -3.37 10.45 -0.64
CA GLY A 26 -3.04 10.46 -2.07
C GLY A 26 -2.31 9.21 -2.60
N ALA A 27 -2.09 8.16 -1.79
CA ALA A 27 -1.43 6.95 -2.24
C ALA A 27 -2.31 6.17 -3.24
N VAL A 28 -1.67 5.52 -4.21
CA VAL A 28 -2.33 4.71 -5.24
C VAL A 28 -1.85 3.28 -5.10
N VAL A 29 -2.77 2.35 -4.87
CA VAL A 29 -2.50 0.92 -4.74
C VAL A 29 -3.37 0.18 -5.75
N GLU A 30 -2.76 -0.34 -6.81
CA GLU A 30 -3.45 -1.01 -7.91
C GLU A 30 -2.84 -2.39 -8.17
N ASP A 31 -3.68 -3.41 -8.35
CA ASP A 31 -3.26 -4.81 -8.62
C ASP A 31 -2.19 -5.32 -7.63
N SER A 32 -2.25 -4.88 -6.37
CA SER A 32 -1.19 -5.05 -5.38
C SER A 32 -1.67 -5.77 -4.14
N VAL A 33 -0.76 -6.37 -3.38
CA VAL A 33 -1.04 -7.03 -2.10
C VAL A 33 -0.25 -6.33 -1.01
N ILE A 34 -0.96 -5.76 -0.04
CA ILE A 34 -0.37 -5.10 1.13
C ILE A 34 -0.64 -5.99 2.35
N ALA A 35 0.40 -6.64 2.86
CA ALA A 35 0.26 -7.60 3.95
C ALA A 35 0.11 -6.94 5.34
N ASP A 36 -0.12 -7.76 6.36
CA ASP A 36 -0.42 -7.31 7.72
C ASP A 36 0.69 -6.41 8.32
N ASN A 37 0.30 -5.36 9.04
CA ASN A 37 1.20 -4.37 9.65
C ASN A 37 2.10 -3.62 8.67
N ALA A 38 1.77 -3.60 7.37
CA ALA A 38 2.52 -2.82 6.40
C ALA A 38 2.09 -1.35 6.39
N THR A 39 3.01 -0.47 6.02
CA THR A 39 2.77 0.98 5.87
C THR A 39 3.08 1.42 4.45
N VAL A 40 2.14 2.11 3.82
CA VAL A 40 2.29 2.76 2.52
C VAL A 40 2.34 4.27 2.75
N GLY A 41 3.47 4.88 2.38
CA GLY A 41 3.67 6.32 2.52
C GLY A 41 2.68 7.16 1.70
N GLU A 42 2.49 8.40 2.13
CA GLU A 42 1.73 9.41 1.40
C GLU A 42 2.24 9.59 -0.04
N GLY A 43 1.30 9.68 -0.99
CA GLY A 43 1.60 9.83 -2.41
C GLY A 43 2.36 8.67 -3.06
N ALA A 44 2.55 7.54 -2.35
CA ALA A 44 3.20 6.38 -2.92
C ALA A 44 2.32 5.74 -4.01
N VAL A 45 2.94 5.22 -5.06
CA VAL A 45 2.26 4.57 -6.18
C VAL A 45 2.76 3.13 -6.28
N LEU A 46 1.87 2.18 -6.01
CA LEU A 46 2.11 0.74 -6.04
C LEU A 46 1.23 0.13 -7.13
N LYS A 47 1.85 -0.45 -8.17
CA LYS A 47 1.13 -1.15 -9.24
C LYS A 47 1.73 -2.53 -9.50
N GLY A 48 0.99 -3.59 -9.19
CA GLY A 48 1.51 -4.96 -9.33
C GLY A 48 2.51 -5.37 -8.24
N VAL A 49 2.47 -4.74 -7.07
CA VAL A 49 3.49 -4.86 -6.02
C VAL A 49 2.98 -5.73 -4.87
N ARG A 50 3.86 -6.56 -4.29
CA ARG A 50 3.58 -7.29 -3.05
C ARG A 50 4.44 -6.72 -1.93
N VAL A 51 3.79 -6.13 -0.92
CA VAL A 51 4.44 -5.62 0.29
C VAL A 51 4.31 -6.66 1.40
N TRP A 52 5.43 -7.13 1.93
CA TRP A 52 5.49 -8.11 3.01
C TRP A 52 5.06 -7.54 4.36
N PRO A 53 4.66 -8.40 5.31
CA PRO A 53 4.28 -7.96 6.63
C PRO A 53 5.38 -7.13 7.30
N HIS A 54 4.97 -6.11 8.06
CA HIS A 54 5.86 -5.19 8.79
C HIS A 54 6.77 -4.30 7.90
N LYS A 55 6.62 -4.32 6.58
CA LYS A 55 7.38 -3.46 5.67
C LYS A 55 6.76 -2.07 5.57
N THR A 56 7.63 -1.10 5.31
CA THR A 56 7.24 0.30 5.08
C THR A 56 7.71 0.73 3.71
N VAL A 57 6.78 1.26 2.91
CA VAL A 57 7.06 1.97 1.67
C VAL A 57 7.14 3.46 2.00
N GLU A 58 8.24 4.10 1.62
CA GLU A 58 8.44 5.53 1.89
C GLU A 58 7.49 6.42 1.07
N ARG A 59 7.35 7.68 1.48
CA ARG A 59 6.50 8.67 0.82
C ARG A 59 6.95 8.93 -0.62
N GLY A 60 5.99 9.07 -1.53
CA GLY A 60 6.25 9.40 -2.94
C GLY A 60 6.96 8.32 -3.77
N VAL A 61 7.27 7.17 -3.17
CA VAL A 61 7.89 6.04 -3.87
C VAL A 61 6.95 5.51 -4.94
N LYS A 62 7.51 5.22 -6.12
CA LYS A 62 6.78 4.58 -7.23
C LYS A 62 7.37 3.21 -7.50
N LEU A 63 6.57 2.18 -7.31
CA LEU A 63 6.93 0.79 -7.59
C LEU A 63 5.91 0.22 -8.58
N GLU A 64 6.42 -0.28 -9.70
CA GLU A 64 5.62 -0.84 -10.77
C GLU A 64 6.23 -2.17 -11.25
N GLY A 65 5.39 -3.03 -11.82
CA GLY A 65 5.78 -4.40 -12.19
C GLY A 65 5.82 -5.33 -10.98
N PHE A 66 6.05 -6.63 -11.23
CA PHE A 66 6.14 -7.68 -10.20
C PHE A 66 7.33 -7.44 -9.27
N SER A 67 7.18 -6.47 -8.37
CA SER A 67 8.17 -6.07 -7.37
C SER A 67 7.69 -6.54 -6.00
N VAL A 68 8.63 -7.07 -5.22
CA VAL A 68 8.36 -7.62 -3.90
C VAL A 68 9.20 -6.85 -2.89
N VAL A 69 8.54 -6.22 -1.91
CA VAL A 69 9.16 -5.35 -0.90
C VAL A 69 8.92 -5.91 0.49
#